data_AF-A0A453T0P6-F1
#
_entry.id   AF-A0A453T0P6-F1
#
_cell.length_a   1.000
_cell.length_b   1.000
_cell.length_c   1.000
_cell.angle_alpha   90.00
_cell.angle_beta   90.00
_cell.angle_gamma   90.00
#
_symmetry.space_group_name_H-M   'P 1'
#
loop_
_entity.id
_entity.type
_entity.pdbx_description
1 polymer ?
#
loop_
_entity_poly.entity_id
_entity_poly.type
_entity_poly.pdbx_seq_one_letter_code
_entity_poly.pdbx_strand_id
1 'polypeptide(L)'
;DFAQVTYMFRKPSAGDIVFFRVPAALQNCGINKDVVFIKRVVATPGDFIEVRQGQLIVNGVAQNEHYTAPHGGSYMMEAMRLPEDHVFVMGDNRNNSCDSRAW
;
A
#
# COMPACT_ATOMS: atom_id res chain seq x y z
N ASP A 1 3.92 20.84 20.10
CA ASP A 1 4.64 19.57 19.89
C ASP A 1 3.97 18.46 20.66
N PHE A 2 3.24 17.59 19.96
CA PHE A 2 2.58 16.43 20.56
C PHE A 2 3.20 15.16 19.98
N ALA A 3 3.42 14.17 20.83
CA ALA A 3 3.95 12.88 20.44
C ALA A 3 2.96 12.15 19.50
N GLN A 4 3.46 11.65 18.37
CA GLN A 4 2.75 10.68 17.54
C GLN A 4 3.06 9.29 18.09
N VAL A 5 2.03 8.57 18.53
CA VAL A 5 2.19 7.22 19.07
C VAL A 5 1.87 6.21 17.97
N THR A 6 2.87 5.47 17.51
CA THR A 6 2.72 4.36 16.55
C THR A 6 2.58 3.07 17.33
N TYR A 7 1.35 2.55 17.45
CA TYR A 7 1.10 1.25 18.07
C TYR A 7 0.84 0.18 16.99
N MET A 8 1.55 -0.95 17.07
CA MET A 8 1.13 -2.21 16.45
C MET A 8 0.68 -3.16 17.55
N PHE A 9 -0.59 -3.08 17.97
CA PHE A 9 -1.16 -3.98 18.99
C PHE A 9 -1.34 -5.42 18.48
N ARG A 10 -1.30 -5.60 17.15
CA ARG A 10 -1.40 -6.88 16.44
C ARG A 10 -0.67 -6.79 15.10
N LYS A 11 -0.43 -7.94 14.46
CA LYS A 11 0.02 -7.98 13.06
C LYS A 11 -1.01 -7.23 12.18
N PRO A 12 -0.56 -6.39 11.23
CA PRO A 12 -1.47 -5.74 10.30
C PRO A 12 -2.25 -6.78 9.50
N SER A 13 -3.47 -6.42 9.14
CA SER A 13 -4.39 -7.25 8.36
C SER A 13 -4.90 -6.46 7.17
N ALA A 14 -5.32 -7.18 6.13
CA ALA A 14 -5.95 -6.54 4.97
C ALA A 14 -7.12 -5.63 5.41
N GLY A 15 -7.15 -4.42 4.88
CA GLY A 15 -8.11 -3.38 5.22
C GLY A 15 -7.64 -2.38 6.27
N ASP A 16 -6.63 -2.70 7.08
CA ASP A 16 -6.10 -1.78 8.09
C ASP A 16 -5.55 -0.49 7.46
N ILE A 17 -5.79 0.65 8.12
CA ILE A 17 -5.13 1.91 7.79
C ILE A 17 -3.90 2.07 8.68
N VAL A 18 -2.75 2.25 8.05
CA VAL A 18 -1.46 2.37 8.72
C VAL A 18 -0.84 3.74 8.50
N PHE A 19 -0.14 4.21 9.53
CA PHE A 19 0.65 5.43 9.52
C PHE A 19 2.12 5.05 9.65
N PHE A 20 2.95 5.45 8.70
CA PHE A 20 4.39 5.19 8.75
C PHE A 20 5.18 6.36 8.18
N ARG A 21 6.41 6.52 8.67
CA ARG A 21 7.35 7.49 8.10
C ARG A 21 7.81 7.00 6.73
N VAL A 22 8.02 7.94 5.83
CA VAL A 22 8.49 7.66 4.46
C VAL A 22 9.78 6.83 4.50
N PRO A 23 9.81 5.65 3.83
CA PRO A 23 11.03 4.87 3.69
C PRO A 23 12.19 5.72 3.15
N ALA A 24 13.40 5.53 3.68
CA ALA A 24 14.56 6.32 3.27
C ALA A 24 14.82 6.28 1.75
N ALA A 25 14.52 5.15 1.11
CA ALA A 25 14.63 4.96 -0.34
C ALA A 25 13.80 5.97 -1.16
N LEU A 26 12.69 6.49 -0.61
CA LEU A 26 11.80 7.44 -1.27
C LEU A 26 12.10 8.90 -1.00
N GLN A 27 13.02 9.20 -0.08
CA GLN A 27 13.45 10.58 0.15
C GLN A 27 14.10 11.16 -1.12
N ASN A 28 14.69 10.29 -1.95
CA ASN A 28 15.25 10.64 -3.26
C ASN A 28 14.19 11.09 -4.28
N CYS A 29 12.91 10.83 -4.04
CA CYS A 29 11.79 11.32 -4.85
C CYS A 29 11.31 12.73 -4.42
N GLY A 30 12.06 13.42 -3.55
CA GLY A 30 11.75 14.77 -3.09
C GLY A 30 10.72 14.84 -1.95
N ILE A 31 10.42 13.71 -1.31
CA ILE A 31 9.47 13.65 -0.19
C ILE A 31 10.23 13.88 1.11
N ASN A 32 9.82 14.91 1.86
CA ASN A 32 10.42 15.24 3.14
C ASN A 32 10.23 14.08 4.15
N LYS A 33 11.31 13.71 4.86
CA LYS A 33 11.34 12.68 5.92
C LYS A 33 10.35 12.90 7.06
N ASP A 34 9.88 14.14 7.25
CA ASP A 34 8.91 14.51 8.28
C ASP A 34 7.46 14.27 7.83
N VAL A 35 7.26 13.82 6.60
CA VAL A 35 5.94 13.40 6.10
C VAL A 35 5.59 12.03 6.68
N VAL A 36 4.36 11.92 7.15
CA VAL A 36 3.74 10.64 7.53
C VAL A 36 2.87 10.18 6.37
N PHE A 37 3.08 8.95 5.92
CA PHE A 37 2.19 8.30 4.97
C PHE A 37 1.02 7.65 5.70
N ILE A 38 -0.17 7.85 5.13
CA ILE A 38 -1.40 7.18 5.52
C ILE A 38 -1.78 6.31 4.33
N LYS A 39 -1.78 4.99 4.51
CA LYS A 39 -2.09 4.02 3.46
C LYS A 39 -2.93 2.89 4.02
N ARG A 40 -3.61 2.16 3.13
CA ARG A 40 -4.35 0.95 3.46
C ARG A 40 -3.51 -0.28 3.16
N VAL A 41 -3.46 -1.22 4.08
CA VAL A 41 -2.93 -2.57 3.85
C VAL A 41 -3.90 -3.30 2.94
N VAL A 42 -3.43 -3.72 1.76
CA VAL A 42 -4.26 -4.44 0.79
C VAL A 42 -3.87 -5.92 0.66
N ALA A 43 -2.67 -6.28 1.11
CA ALA A 43 -2.20 -7.65 1.17
C ALA A 43 -1.17 -7.82 2.30
N THR A 44 -1.03 -9.06 2.76
CA THR A 44 -0.30 -9.46 3.97
C THR A 44 0.80 -10.48 3.65
N PRO A 45 1.70 -10.78 4.60
CA PRO A 45 2.77 -11.74 4.39
C PRO A 45 2.34 -13.03 3.70
N GLY A 46 3.09 -13.41 2.66
CA GLY A 46 2.88 -14.64 1.90
C GLY A 46 1.80 -14.57 0.81
N ASP A 47 1.00 -13.50 0.74
CA ASP A 47 0.04 -13.29 -0.33
C ASP A 47 0.75 -13.09 -1.68
N PHE A 48 0.12 -13.55 -2.76
CA PHE A 48 0.44 -13.16 -4.12
C PHE A 48 -0.36 -11.92 -4.50
N ILE A 49 0.33 -10.88 -4.95
CA ILE A 49 -0.28 -9.64 -5.42
C ILE A 49 -0.02 -9.47 -6.91
N GLU A 50 -1.00 -8.95 -7.62
CA GLU A 50 -0.92 -8.63 -9.04
C GLU A 50 -1.82 -7.42 -9.32
N VAL A 51 -1.48 -6.63 -10.34
CA VAL A 51 -2.41 -5.65 -10.90
C VAL A 51 -2.58 -5.88 -12.39
N ARG A 52 -3.82 -6.07 -12.82
CA ARG A 52 -4.20 -6.17 -14.24
C ARG A 52 -5.11 -5.03 -14.62
N GLN A 53 -4.71 -4.18 -15.57
CA GLN A 53 -5.51 -3.05 -16.06
C GLN A 53 -6.03 -2.17 -14.91
N GLY A 54 -5.18 -1.90 -13.92
CA GLY A 54 -5.52 -1.12 -12.73
C GLY A 54 -6.33 -1.84 -11.64
N GLN A 55 -6.83 -3.05 -11.90
CA GLN A 55 -7.54 -3.89 -10.94
C GLN A 55 -6.55 -4.64 -10.05
N LEU A 56 -6.66 -4.44 -8.72
CA LEU A 56 -5.89 -5.22 -7.75
C LEU A 56 -6.43 -6.66 -7.69
N ILE A 57 -5.52 -7.61 -7.74
CA ILE A 57 -5.77 -9.05 -7.61
C ILE A 57 -4.88 -9.57 -6.47
N VAL A 58 -5.50 -10.24 -5.49
CA VAL A 58 -4.79 -10.86 -4.35
C VAL A 58 -5.11 -12.34 -4.34
N ASN A 59 -4.09 -13.19 -4.35
CA ASN A 59 -4.20 -14.64 -4.43
C ASN A 59 -5.12 -15.12 -5.57
N GLY A 60 -5.05 -14.45 -6.73
CA GLY A 60 -5.87 -14.75 -7.90
C GLY A 60 -7.32 -14.23 -7.84
N VAL A 61 -7.71 -13.55 -6.75
CA VAL A 61 -9.06 -12.98 -6.59
C VAL A 61 -9.02 -11.47 -6.82
N ALA A 62 -9.81 -11.01 -7.80
CA ALA A 62 -10.00 -9.57 -8.03
C ALA A 62 -10.68 -8.93 -6.82
N GLN A 63 -10.08 -7.87 -6.29
CA GLN A 63 -10.55 -7.21 -5.08
C GLN A 63 -11.64 -6.18 -5.42
N ASN A 64 -12.73 -6.19 -4.64
CA ASN A 64 -13.79 -5.21 -4.76
C ASN A 64 -13.58 -4.08 -3.73
N GLU A 65 -13.16 -2.91 -4.22
CA GLU A 65 -12.58 -1.86 -3.38
C GLU A 65 -13.48 -0.62 -3.34
N HIS A 66 -14.58 -0.73 -2.59
CA HIS A 66 -15.63 0.30 -2.45
C HIS A 66 -15.14 1.66 -1.93
N TYR A 67 -13.93 1.73 -1.39
CA TYR A 67 -13.31 2.93 -0.85
C TYR A 67 -12.43 3.66 -1.88
N THR A 68 -12.35 3.17 -3.11
CA THR A 68 -11.59 3.81 -4.19
C THR A 68 -12.52 4.44 -5.23
N ALA A 69 -12.07 5.52 -5.87
CA ALA A 69 -12.70 6.00 -7.08
C ALA A 69 -12.54 4.95 -8.20
N PRO A 70 -13.46 4.88 -9.18
CA PRO A 70 -13.33 3.99 -10.32
C PRO A 70 -11.94 4.07 -10.94
N HIS A 71 -11.34 2.91 -11.21
CA HIS A 71 -9.99 2.82 -11.71
C HIS A 71 -9.90 3.48 -13.09
N GLY A 72 -9.30 4.67 -13.15
CA GLY A 72 -9.06 5.41 -14.39
C GLY A 72 -7.69 5.14 -15.03
N GLY A 73 -6.81 4.40 -14.37
CA GLY A 73 -5.44 4.14 -14.83
C GLY A 73 -5.24 2.70 -15.31
N SER A 74 -4.69 2.53 -16.52
CA SER A 74 -4.21 1.24 -17.02
C SER A 74 -2.75 1.05 -16.61
N TYR A 75 -2.54 0.64 -15.36
CA TYR A 75 -1.22 0.19 -14.90
C TYR A 75 -1.23 -1.31 -14.67
N MET A 76 -0.06 -1.91 -14.84
CA MET A 76 0.18 -3.34 -14.70
C MET A 76 1.25 -3.56 -13.65
N MET A 77 1.11 -4.61 -12.86
CA MET A 77 2.14 -5.10 -11.97
C MET A 77 2.13 -6.61 -12.07
N GLU A 78 3.27 -7.18 -12.41
CA GLU A 78 3.42 -8.63 -12.47
C GLU A 78 3.16 -9.27 -11.11
N ALA A 79 2.71 -10.53 -11.14
CA ALA A 79 2.44 -11.26 -9.92
C ALA A 79 3.72 -11.41 -9.09
N MET A 80 3.68 -11.00 -7.82
CA MET A 80 4.77 -11.20 -6.87
C MET A 80 4.26 -11.74 -5.54
N ARG A 81 5.05 -12.60 -4.90
CA ARG A 81 4.75 -13.07 -3.54
C ARG A 81 5.34 -12.09 -2.53
N LEU A 82 4.53 -11.69 -1.55
CA LEU A 82 5.01 -10.86 -0.46
C LEU A 82 5.93 -11.65 0.49
N PRO A 83 7.10 -11.09 0.87
CA PRO A 83 7.92 -11.65 1.93
C PRO A 83 7.16 -11.80 3.26
N GLU A 84 7.63 -12.71 4.12
CA GLU A 84 6.94 -13.11 5.36
C GLU A 84 6.86 -11.99 6.43
N ASP A 85 7.61 -10.90 6.24
CA ASP A 85 7.72 -9.74 7.13
C ASP A 85 7.22 -8.44 6.49
N HIS A 86 6.60 -8.52 5.31
CA HIS A 86 6.14 -7.36 4.54
C HIS A 86 4.62 -7.34 4.36
N VAL A 87 4.08 -6.12 4.29
CA VAL A 87 2.70 -5.86 3.86
C VAL A 87 2.75 -5.03 2.59
N PHE A 88 1.75 -5.17 1.73
CA PHE A 88 1.58 -4.28 0.59
C PHE A 88 0.55 -3.22 0.93
N VAL A 89 0.92 -1.95 0.76
CA VAL A 89 0.03 -0.82 1.06
C VAL A 89 -0.25 0.00 -0.18
N MET A 90 -1.49 0.46 -0.31
CA MET A 90 -1.92 1.34 -1.40
C MET A 90 -2.68 2.54 -0.82
N GLY A 91 -2.59 3.68 -1.49
CA GLY A 91 -3.48 4.80 -1.21
C GLY A 91 -4.85 4.60 -1.86
N ASP A 92 -5.90 5.05 -1.18
CA ASP A 92 -7.27 4.96 -1.71
C ASP A 92 -7.45 5.82 -2.98
N ASN A 93 -6.71 6.94 -3.09
CA ASN A 93 -6.58 7.71 -4.34
C ASN A 93 -5.53 7.06 -5.28
N ARG A 94 -5.92 5.94 -5.90
CA ARG A 94 -5.02 5.05 -6.67
C ARG A 94 -4.19 5.74 -7.73
N ASN A 95 -4.79 6.69 -8.45
CA ASN A 95 -4.13 7.38 -9.56
C ASN A 95 -3.13 8.44 -9.11
N ASN A 96 -3.15 8.85 -7.84
CA ASN A 96 -2.34 9.96 -7.31
C ASN A 96 -1.59 9.59 -6.03
N SER A 97 -1.29 8.31 -5.83
CA SER A 97 -0.66 7.81 -4.61
C SER A 97 0.72 7.22 -4.91
N CYS A 98 1.75 7.81 -4.30
CA CYS A 98 3.04 7.15 -4.10
C CYS A 98 2.89 6.15 -2.95
N ASP A 99 2.93 4.86 -3.27
CA ASP A 99 2.73 3.72 -2.34
C ASP A 99 3.56 2.51 -2.81
N SER A 100 3.35 1.31 -2.25
CA SER A 100 4.17 0.12 -2.53
C SER A 100 4.28 -0.28 -4.00
N ARG A 101 3.48 0.30 -4.91
CA ARG A 101 3.66 0.13 -6.36
C ARG A 101 4.90 0.83 -6.92
N ALA A 102 5.47 1.78 -6.18
CA ALA A 102 6.58 2.62 -6.62
C ALA A 102 7.92 2.28 -5.96
N TRP A 103 7.98 1.34 -5.00
CA TRP A 103 9.20 0.97 -4.30
C TRP A 103 9.18 -0.44 -3.69
#